data_AF-A0A317U173-F1
#
_entry.id   AF-A0A317U173-F1
#
_cell.length_a   1.000
_cell.length_b   1.000
_cell.length_c   1.000
_cell.angle_alpha   90.00
_cell.angle_beta   90.00
_cell.angle_gamma   90.00
#
_symmetry.space_group_name_H-M   'P 1'
#
loop_
_entity.id
_entity.type
_entity.pdbx_description
1 polymer ?
#
loop_
_entity_poly.entity_id
_entity_poly.type
_entity_poly.pdbx_seq_one_letter_code
_entity_poly.pdbx_strand_id
1 'polypeptide(L)'
;MSFCPCGSQNKYELCCGLYLEKKQQPETPEQLMRSRYTAYSMGKIDYIKNTMKGKALMGFNELEAEQWAKSVTWISLDVLNSNTPDPDKGFVEFAARYFEDNRVKIIHELSEFHKENGRWFYVSGVHKQRLEKTNKPKVARNAPCPCGSGKKFKNCHAK
;
A
#
# COMPACT_ATOMS: atom_id res chain seq x y z
N MET A 1 -17.96 1.39 -11.64
CA MET A 1 -17.39 1.65 -10.29
C MET A 1 -16.49 0.48 -9.92
N SER A 2 -15.20 0.72 -9.73
CA SER A 2 -14.22 -0.30 -9.33
C SER A 2 -14.13 -0.44 -7.81
N PHE A 3 -13.81 -1.65 -7.34
CA PHE A 3 -13.45 -1.88 -5.95
C PHE A 3 -12.15 -1.16 -5.61
N CYS A 4 -11.98 -0.80 -4.34
CA CYS A 4 -10.80 -0.10 -3.87
C CYS A 4 -9.55 -1.00 -3.95
N PRO A 5 -8.42 -0.52 -4.49
CA PRO A 5 -7.17 -1.29 -4.56
C PRO A 5 -6.66 -1.79 -3.21
N CYS A 6 -6.99 -1.11 -2.09
CA CYS A 6 -6.52 -1.46 -0.76
C CYS A 6 -7.08 -2.78 -0.18
N GLY A 7 -7.89 -3.53 -0.93
CA GLY A 7 -8.40 -4.84 -0.51
C GLY A 7 -9.58 -4.81 0.45
N SER A 8 -10.16 -3.63 0.74
CA SER A 8 -11.28 -3.48 1.70
C SER A 8 -12.64 -4.00 1.20
N GLN A 9 -12.73 -4.50 -0.03
CA GLN A 9 -13.98 -4.87 -0.73
C GLN A 9 -15.02 -3.74 -0.89
N ASN A 10 -14.73 -2.54 -0.41
CA ASN A 10 -15.55 -1.36 -0.63
C ASN A 10 -15.30 -0.76 -2.02
N LYS A 11 -16.30 -0.06 -2.56
CA LYS A 11 -16.12 0.77 -3.77
C LYS A 11 -15.09 1.86 -3.49
N TYR A 12 -14.24 2.18 -4.48
CA TYR A 12 -13.17 3.19 -4.34
C TYR A 12 -13.68 4.53 -3.75
N GLU A 13 -14.80 5.04 -4.27
CA GLU A 13 -15.39 6.33 -3.89
C GLU A 13 -15.91 6.39 -2.44
N LEU A 14 -16.17 5.22 -1.83
CA LEU A 14 -16.62 5.04 -0.45
C LEU A 14 -15.49 4.55 0.47
N CYS A 15 -14.26 4.44 -0.06
CA CYS A 15 -13.09 3.97 0.66
C CYS A 15 -11.95 4.99 0.47
N CYS A 16 -10.84 4.61 -0.17
CA CYS A 16 -9.68 5.51 -0.29
C CYS A 16 -9.95 6.76 -1.15
N GLY A 17 -10.98 6.76 -2.00
CA GLY A 17 -11.41 7.95 -2.73
C GLY A 17 -11.90 9.09 -1.83
N LEU A 18 -12.36 8.79 -0.61
CA LEU A 18 -12.70 9.81 0.39
C LEU A 18 -11.49 10.68 0.76
N TYR A 19 -10.32 10.05 0.86
CA TYR A 19 -9.07 10.72 1.25
C TYR A 19 -8.30 11.26 0.04
N LEU A 20 -8.30 10.51 -1.07
CA LEU A 20 -7.53 10.84 -2.27
C LEU A 20 -8.19 11.88 -3.17
N GLU A 21 -9.52 11.99 -3.17
CA GLU A 21 -10.26 12.97 -4.00
C GLU A 21 -10.98 14.00 -3.14
N LYS A 22 -11.72 13.54 -2.12
CA LYS A 22 -12.59 14.40 -1.32
C LYS A 22 -11.88 15.10 -0.15
N LYS A 23 -10.55 14.92 -0.04
CA LYS A 23 -9.68 15.54 0.97
C LYS A 23 -10.13 15.32 2.42
N GLN A 24 -10.90 14.27 2.69
CA GLN A 24 -11.16 13.83 4.06
C GLN A 24 -9.86 13.34 4.71
N GLN A 25 -9.80 13.35 6.03
CA GLN A 25 -8.65 12.85 6.76
C GLN A 25 -8.91 11.41 7.22
N PRO A 26 -7.94 10.49 7.07
CA PRO A 26 -8.00 9.20 7.75
C PRO A 26 -8.10 9.40 9.27
N GLU A 27 -8.98 8.65 9.91
CA GLU A 27 -9.23 8.70 11.35
C GLU A 27 -8.38 7.69 12.11
N THR A 28 -7.90 6.64 11.43
CA THR A 28 -7.04 5.59 11.99
C THR A 28 -5.74 5.43 11.20
N PRO A 29 -4.67 4.91 11.83
CA PRO A 29 -3.42 4.62 11.13
C PRO A 29 -3.62 3.61 9.98
N GLU A 30 -4.50 2.62 10.14
CA GLU A 30 -4.83 1.66 9.07
C GLU A 30 -5.50 2.32 7.87
N GLN A 31 -6.46 3.23 8.08
CA GLN A 31 -7.09 3.97 6.99
C GLN A 31 -6.05 4.75 6.19
N LEU A 32 -5.08 5.38 6.89
CA LEU A 32 -3.99 6.09 6.24
C LEU A 32 -3.05 5.12 5.49
N MET A 33 -2.70 3.99 6.09
CA MET A 33 -1.86 2.98 5.44
C MET A 33 -2.52 2.47 4.13
N ARG A 34 -3.81 2.13 4.18
CA ARG A 34 -4.60 1.67 3.03
C ARG A 34 -4.73 2.74 1.95
N SER A 35 -4.94 4.00 2.31
CA SER A 35 -5.02 5.11 1.35
C SER A 35 -3.67 5.41 0.71
N ARG A 36 -2.56 5.29 1.46
CA ARG A 36 -1.19 5.40 0.93
C ARG A 36 -0.88 4.29 -0.07
N TYR A 37 -1.20 3.03 0.23
CA TYR A 37 -1.09 1.95 -0.75
C TYR A 37 -1.88 2.26 -2.02
N THR A 38 -3.12 2.72 -1.87
CA THR A 38 -3.97 3.07 -3.02
C THR A 38 -3.37 4.22 -3.84
N ALA A 39 -2.83 5.25 -3.18
CA ALA A 39 -2.13 6.34 -3.84
C ALA A 39 -0.93 5.84 -4.67
N TYR A 40 -0.09 4.97 -4.12
CA TYR A 40 0.98 4.34 -4.90
C TYR A 40 0.44 3.56 -6.09
N SER A 41 -0.61 2.74 -5.89
CA SER A 41 -1.20 1.95 -6.99
C SER A 41 -1.79 2.79 -8.13
N MET A 42 -2.10 4.05 -7.86
CA MET A 42 -2.66 5.01 -8.81
C MET A 42 -1.65 6.08 -9.24
N GLY A 43 -0.39 6.03 -8.77
CA GLY A 43 0.62 7.05 -9.07
C GLY A 43 0.34 8.44 -8.45
N LYS A 44 -0.48 8.53 -7.40
CA LYS A 44 -0.84 9.79 -6.71
C LYS A 44 0.20 10.18 -5.64
N ILE A 45 1.41 10.52 -6.08
CA ILE A 45 2.56 10.72 -5.18
C ILE A 45 2.44 11.96 -4.29
N ASP A 46 1.72 13.00 -4.73
CA ASP A 46 1.41 14.16 -3.89
C ASP A 46 0.76 13.77 -2.55
N TYR A 47 -0.13 12.77 -2.58
CA TYR A 47 -0.78 12.27 -1.36
C TYR A 47 0.23 11.58 -0.43
N ILE A 48 1.18 10.83 -0.99
CA ILE A 48 2.25 10.16 -0.24
C ILE A 48 3.11 11.18 0.49
N LYS A 49 3.56 12.23 -0.21
CA LYS A 49 4.34 13.33 0.37
C LYS A 49 3.54 14.04 1.47
N ASN A 50 2.29 14.42 1.18
CA ASN A 50 1.45 15.19 2.09
C ASN A 50 0.97 14.42 3.33
N THR A 51 1.21 13.11 3.39
CA THR A 51 0.86 12.25 4.52
C THR A 51 2.09 11.61 5.18
N MET A 52 3.27 12.19 4.96
CA MET A 52 4.54 11.75 5.51
C MET A 52 5.18 12.89 6.31
N LYS A 53 5.95 12.56 7.35
CA LYS A 53 6.67 13.53 8.19
C LYS A 53 8.06 13.06 8.62
N GLY A 54 8.80 13.98 9.23
CA GLY A 54 10.09 13.70 9.85
C GLY A 54 11.14 13.20 8.87
N LYS A 55 11.95 12.21 9.29
CA LYS A 55 13.03 11.65 8.47
C LYS A 55 12.52 10.99 7.19
N ALA A 56 11.35 10.36 7.23
CA ALA A 56 10.76 9.77 6.04
C ALA A 56 10.54 10.84 4.95
N LEU A 57 10.00 12.01 5.32
CA LEU A 57 9.77 13.09 4.37
C LEU A 57 11.08 13.70 3.86
N MET A 58 12.07 13.90 4.73
CA MET A 58 13.36 14.47 4.34
C MET A 58 14.12 13.57 3.35
N GLY A 59 13.97 12.25 3.45
CA GLY A 59 14.57 11.27 2.53
C GLY A 59 13.71 10.93 1.32
N PHE A 60 12.53 11.57 1.16
CA PHE A 60 11.58 11.19 0.11
C PHE A 60 11.91 11.87 -1.23
N ASN A 61 12.16 11.05 -2.25
CA ASN A 61 12.30 11.51 -3.64
C ASN A 61 11.00 11.24 -4.40
N GLU A 62 10.24 12.30 -4.70
CA GLU A 62 8.94 12.20 -5.38
C GLU A 62 9.06 11.60 -6.79
N LEU A 63 10.08 11.99 -7.55
CA LEU A 63 10.26 11.53 -8.92
C LEU A 63 10.57 10.03 -8.97
N GLU A 64 11.47 9.57 -8.10
CA GLU A 64 11.81 8.16 -7.99
C GLU A 64 10.61 7.33 -7.52
N ALA A 65 9.88 7.83 -6.50
CA ALA A 65 8.68 7.19 -6.02
C ALA A 65 7.59 7.07 -7.09
N GLU A 66 7.41 8.10 -7.93
CA GLU A 66 6.45 8.09 -9.03
C GLU A 66 6.85 7.10 -10.12
N GLN A 67 8.11 7.12 -10.53
CA GLN A 67 8.66 6.21 -11.54
C GLN A 67 8.50 4.76 -11.10
N TRP A 68 8.85 4.44 -9.86
CA TRP A 68 8.70 3.09 -9.32
C TRP A 68 7.22 2.68 -9.18
N ALA A 69 6.37 3.57 -8.67
CA ALA A 69 4.94 3.28 -8.52
C ALA A 69 4.26 2.93 -9.85
N LYS A 70 4.71 3.55 -10.95
CA LYS A 70 4.22 3.29 -12.32
C LYS A 70 4.89 2.10 -13.01
N SER A 71 6.13 1.73 -12.63
CA SER A 71 6.87 0.63 -13.25
C SER A 71 6.36 -0.75 -12.81
N VAL A 72 5.80 -0.84 -11.59
CA VAL A 72 5.31 -2.11 -11.02
C VAL A 72 3.82 -2.32 -11.26
N THR A 73 3.38 -3.58 -11.23
CA THR A 73 1.95 -3.89 -11.18
C THR A 73 1.54 -4.28 -9.77
N TRP A 74 0.81 -3.39 -9.09
CA TRP A 74 0.25 -3.63 -7.76
C TRP A 74 -0.80 -4.74 -7.80
N ILE A 75 -0.72 -5.70 -6.89
CA ILE A 75 -1.56 -6.91 -6.86
C ILE A 75 -2.56 -6.86 -5.71
N SER A 76 -2.07 -6.69 -4.48
CA SER A 76 -2.90 -6.73 -3.28
C SER A 76 -2.22 -6.10 -2.08
N LEU A 77 -3.04 -5.73 -1.10
CA LEU A 77 -2.63 -5.31 0.22
C LEU A 77 -3.29 -6.20 1.27
N ASP A 78 -2.47 -6.83 2.11
CA ASP A 78 -2.90 -7.57 3.29
C ASP A 78 -2.48 -6.77 4.54
N VAL A 79 -3.43 -6.24 5.32
CA VAL A 79 -3.14 -5.66 6.64
C VAL A 79 -3.15 -6.82 7.65
N LEU A 80 -2.01 -7.07 8.28
CA LEU A 80 -1.79 -8.20 9.19
C LEU A 80 -2.12 -7.83 10.63
N ASN A 81 -1.78 -6.60 11.03
CA ASN A 81 -2.08 -6.08 12.35
C ASN A 81 -2.20 -4.55 12.27
N SER A 82 -3.05 -3.99 13.11
CA SER A 82 -3.22 -2.55 13.28
C SER A 82 -3.51 -2.27 14.74
N ASN A 83 -2.73 -1.39 15.36
CA ASN A 83 -2.95 -1.00 16.74
C ASN A 83 -2.62 0.48 16.97
N THR A 84 -3.10 1.01 18.08
CA THR A 84 -2.96 2.41 18.48
C THR A 84 -2.74 2.41 19.99
N PRO A 85 -1.49 2.18 20.45
CA PRO A 85 -1.21 2.08 21.89
C PRO A 85 -1.51 3.39 22.63
N ASP A 86 -1.38 4.52 21.95
CA ASP A 86 -1.66 5.85 22.47
C ASP A 86 -2.51 6.64 21.47
N PRO A 87 -3.29 7.66 21.89
CA PRO A 87 -4.16 8.43 21.00
C PRO A 87 -3.46 9.06 19.77
N ASP A 88 -2.17 9.37 19.93
CA ASP A 88 -1.36 10.06 18.92
C ASP A 88 -0.29 9.16 18.29
N LYS A 89 -0.28 7.85 18.57
CA LYS A 89 0.70 6.91 18.04
C LYS A 89 0.05 5.60 17.61
N GLY A 90 0.32 5.17 16.39
CA GLY A 90 -0.25 3.96 15.81
C GLY A 90 0.75 3.18 14.99
N PHE A 91 0.48 1.88 14.86
CA PHE A 91 1.31 0.96 14.10
C PHE A 91 0.46 0.09 13.19
N VAL A 92 0.95 -0.16 11.98
CA VAL A 92 0.29 -1.06 11.01
C VAL A 92 1.32 -2.01 10.43
N GLU A 93 1.12 -3.30 10.64
CA GLU A 93 1.86 -4.36 9.97
C GLU A 93 1.10 -4.80 8.72
N PHE A 94 1.76 -4.82 7.57
CA PHE A 94 1.12 -5.17 6.31
C PHE A 94 2.07 -5.90 5.36
N ALA A 95 1.48 -6.57 4.37
CA ALA A 95 2.15 -7.14 3.22
C ALA A 95 1.55 -6.57 1.93
N ALA A 96 2.31 -5.73 1.21
CA ALA A 96 1.94 -5.24 -0.11
C ALA A 96 2.59 -6.09 -1.20
N ARG A 97 1.78 -6.67 -2.07
CA ARG A 97 2.25 -7.54 -3.17
C ARG A 97 2.22 -6.79 -4.48
N TYR A 98 3.28 -6.91 -5.24
CA TYR A 98 3.40 -6.31 -6.56
C TYR A 98 4.19 -7.22 -7.50
N PHE A 99 3.96 -7.06 -8.80
CA PHE A 99 4.66 -7.78 -9.85
C PHE A 99 5.70 -6.88 -10.49
N GLU A 100 6.93 -7.36 -10.52
CA GLU A 100 8.10 -6.70 -11.10
C GLU A 100 9.10 -7.78 -11.55
N ASP A 101 9.79 -7.59 -12.66
CA ASP A 101 10.78 -8.54 -13.20
C ASP A 101 10.26 -9.97 -13.37
N ASN A 102 9.01 -10.12 -13.82
CA ASN A 102 8.31 -11.40 -13.95
C ASN A 102 8.16 -12.20 -12.63
N ARG A 103 8.22 -11.52 -11.48
CA ARG A 103 8.09 -12.13 -10.15
C ARG A 103 7.12 -11.33 -9.29
N VAL A 104 6.43 -12.04 -8.40
CA VAL A 104 5.68 -11.39 -7.32
C VAL A 104 6.67 -11.09 -6.19
N LYS A 105 6.86 -9.81 -5.91
CA LYS A 105 7.62 -9.31 -4.77
C LYS A 105 6.64 -8.88 -3.66
N ILE A 106 7.14 -8.82 -2.42
CA ILE A 106 6.36 -8.47 -1.24
C ILE A 106 7.12 -7.44 -0.43
N ILE A 107 6.48 -6.33 -0.11
CA ILE A 107 6.91 -5.41 0.95
C ILE A 107 6.16 -5.84 2.21
N HIS A 108 6.87 -6.47 3.15
CA HIS A 108 6.36 -6.78 4.49
C HIS A 108 6.97 -5.78 5.47
N GLU A 109 6.14 -4.94 6.05
CA GLU A 109 6.59 -3.82 6.87
C GLU A 109 5.70 -3.64 8.09
N LEU A 110 6.31 -3.21 9.19
CA LEU A 110 5.63 -2.59 10.32
C LEU A 110 5.86 -1.08 10.25
N SER A 111 4.84 -0.32 9.83
CA SER A 111 4.87 1.13 9.77
C SER A 111 4.46 1.76 11.09
N GLU A 112 5.09 2.88 11.43
CA GLU A 112 4.75 3.77 12.54
C GLU A 112 4.09 5.06 12.02
N PHE A 113 3.00 5.42 12.67
CA PHE A 113 2.18 6.60 12.36
C PHE A 113 2.01 7.45 13.60
N HIS A 114 2.13 8.77 13.44
CA HIS A 114 1.84 9.74 14.51
C HIS A 114 0.66 10.62 14.12
N LYS A 115 -0.15 11.00 15.10
CA LYS A 115 -1.25 11.95 14.94
C LYS A 115 -0.81 13.31 15.42
N GLU A 116 -0.98 14.32 14.59
CA GLU A 116 -0.71 15.72 14.94
C GLU A 116 -1.87 16.59 14.47
N ASN A 117 -2.39 17.43 15.37
CA ASN A 117 -3.55 18.30 15.08
C ASN A 117 -4.72 17.53 14.45
N GLY A 118 -5.01 16.35 14.97
CA GLY A 118 -6.10 15.49 14.50
C GLY A 118 -5.79 14.67 13.24
N ARG A 119 -4.61 14.80 12.64
CA ARG A 119 -4.25 14.17 11.36
C ARG A 119 -3.12 13.15 11.52
N TRP A 120 -3.29 11.96 10.96
CA TRP A 120 -2.25 10.93 10.93
C TRP A 120 -1.19 11.20 9.86
N PHE A 121 0.06 10.87 10.17
CA PHE A 121 1.21 10.94 9.28
C PHE A 121 2.04 9.66 9.40
N TYR A 122 2.55 9.18 8.27
CA TYR A 122 3.58 8.15 8.23
C TYR A 122 4.92 8.75 8.66
N VAL A 123 5.60 8.12 9.62
CA VAL A 123 6.84 8.64 10.21
C VAL A 123 8.04 7.75 9.88
N SER A 124 7.87 6.43 9.99
CA SER A 124 8.90 5.44 9.74
C SER A 124 8.28 4.07 9.51
N GLY A 125 9.09 3.13 9.02
CA GLY A 125 8.69 1.74 8.84
C GLY A 125 9.91 0.84 8.92
N VAL A 126 9.72 -0.35 9.46
CA VAL A 126 10.76 -1.38 9.51
C VAL A 126 10.36 -2.54 8.63
N HIS A 127 11.22 -2.89 7.66
CA HIS A 127 11.01 -4.09 6.86
C HIS A 127 11.09 -5.32 7.76
N LYS A 128 9.99 -6.06 7.82
CA LYS A 128 9.93 -7.34 8.50
C LYS A 128 10.54 -8.34 7.53
N GLN A 129 11.71 -8.88 7.87
CA GLN A 129 12.26 -10.00 7.12
C GLN A 129 11.26 -11.15 7.23
N ARG A 130 10.59 -11.45 6.12
CA ARG A 130 10.08 -12.79 5.95
C ARG A 130 11.29 -13.66 5.66
N LEU A 131 11.51 -14.68 6.47
CA LEU A 131 12.48 -15.76 6.22
C LEU A 131 12.07 -16.51 4.94
N GLU A 132 12.15 -15.91 3.76
CA GLU A 132 11.86 -16.59 2.50
C GLU A 132 13.17 -16.95 1.79
N LYS A 133 13.85 -17.95 2.35
CA LYS A 133 14.64 -18.89 1.53
C LYS A 133 13.68 -19.76 0.72
N THR A 134 13.00 -19.20 -0.27
CA THR A 134 12.25 -20.03 -1.24
C THR A 134 12.32 -19.38 -2.61
N ASN A 135 12.90 -20.11 -3.57
CA ASN A 135 12.74 -19.88 -5.01
C ASN A 135 11.25 -19.88 -5.36
N LYS A 136 10.54 -18.74 -5.20
CA LYS A 136 9.16 -18.63 -5.65
C LYS A 136 9.16 -18.70 -7.18
N PRO A 137 8.46 -19.68 -7.78
CA PRO A 137 8.43 -19.84 -9.23
C PRO A 137 7.80 -18.60 -9.89
N LYS A 138 8.27 -18.26 -11.09
CA LYS A 138 7.68 -17.20 -11.93
C LYS A 138 6.18 -17.47 -12.09
N VAL A 139 5.34 -16.46 -11.90
CA VAL A 139 3.89 -16.62 -12.10
C VAL A 139 3.63 -16.82 -13.59
N ALA A 140 3.20 -18.03 -13.96
CA ALA A 140 2.87 -18.33 -15.36
C ALA A 140 1.61 -17.54 -15.79
N ARG A 141 1.59 -17.05 -17.04
CA ARG A 141 0.48 -16.22 -17.58
C ARG A 141 -0.92 -16.84 -17.41
N ASN A 142 -1.02 -18.18 -17.45
CA ASN A 142 -2.30 -18.88 -17.33
C ASN A 142 -2.64 -19.34 -15.90
N ALA A 143 -1.75 -19.15 -14.91
CA ALA A 143 -1.99 -19.53 -13.52
C ALA A 143 -3.10 -18.65 -12.87
N PRO A 144 -3.75 -19.12 -11.79
CA PRO A 144 -4.65 -18.29 -10.99
C PRO A 144 -3.96 -17.01 -10.53
N CYS A 145 -4.67 -15.90 -10.57
CA CYS A 145 -4.09 -14.60 -10.22
C CYS A 145 -3.82 -14.50 -8.70
N PRO A 146 -2.62 -14.08 -8.28
CA PRO A 146 -2.27 -13.97 -6.86
C PRO A 146 -3.10 -12.95 -6.06
N CYS A 147 -3.89 -12.09 -6.70
CA CYS A 147 -4.80 -11.16 -6.01
C CYS A 147 -6.07 -11.85 -5.45
N GLY A 148 -6.28 -13.13 -5.74
CA GLY A 148 -7.47 -13.87 -5.29
C GLY A 148 -8.74 -13.63 -6.10
N SER A 149 -8.67 -12.95 -7.25
CA SER A 149 -9.84 -12.63 -8.09
C SER A 149 -10.50 -13.83 -8.78
N GLY A 150 -9.90 -15.03 -8.69
CA GLY A 150 -10.32 -16.22 -9.44
C GLY A 150 -9.99 -16.20 -10.94
N LYS A 151 -9.49 -15.08 -11.49
CA LYS A 151 -9.12 -14.95 -12.91
C LYS A 151 -7.72 -15.51 -13.18
N LYS A 152 -7.43 -15.89 -14.43
CA LYS A 152 -6.06 -16.16 -14.89
C LYS A 152 -5.20 -14.90 -14.81
N PHE A 153 -3.92 -15.02 -14.49
CA PHE A 153 -3.01 -13.89 -14.30
C PHE A 153 -2.99 -12.94 -15.50
N LYS A 154 -2.93 -13.46 -16.74
CA LYS A 154 -3.00 -12.68 -17.99
C LYS A 154 -4.28 -11.88 -18.20
N ASN A 155 -5.37 -12.28 -17.55
CA ASN A 155 -6.67 -11.61 -17.65
C ASN A 155 -6.91 -10.69 -16.44
N CYS A 156 -5.88 -10.45 -15.61
CA CYS A 156 -6.00 -9.71 -14.37
C CYS A 156 -4.82 -8.74 -14.15
N HIS A 157 -3.60 -9.24 -13.99
CA HIS A 157 -2.41 -8.45 -13.60
C HIS A 157 -1.16 -8.70 -14.46
N ALA A 158 -1.16 -9.64 -15.40
CA ALA A 158 -0.10 -9.74 -16.41
C ALA A 158 -0.44 -8.75 -17.54
N LYS A 159 0.11 -7.53 -17.48
CA LYS A 159 0.15 -6.62 -18.63
C LYS A 159 0.92 -7.27 -19.78
#